data_AF-A0A371CHW8-F1
#
_entry.id   AF-A0A371CHW8-F1
#
_cell.length_a   1.000
_cell.length_b   1.000
_cell.length_c   1.000
_cell.angle_alpha   90.00
_cell.angle_beta   90.00
_cell.angle_gamma   90.00
#
_symmetry.space_group_name_H-M   'P 1'
#
loop_
_entity.id
_entity.type
_entity.pdbx_description
1 polymer ?
#
loop_
_entity_poly.entity_id
_entity_poly.type
_entity_poly.pdbx_seq_one_letter_code
_entity_poly.pdbx_strand_id
1 'polypeptide(L)'
;MTRKLRNRTRKATEQCEACKYWFTPRGLALHLDNTARTACVALRHAQQQAREAESDSDAQPPSSAPSQTPSSTPQPFEGDFFGDYAQEDWDEFDEYDPSRHGDSPMEIDGDEQVEDWEEEEVPAEDPHAAALRDAQRHVHAHLRAKTFRVPFPDARAGQPLDQDRQPSAYKKSEPGDPYHPFASKLDWQVARWAKMRGPGSTAVTELLEIEHLVELLGLSFKNVRELNAIIDNDLSASRPRFIRREIIVAGEAFEVFYRDIIACVRALYGDPEFSGILVFTPERHYADVDQTVRVYFDMHTGRWWWETQEKLEKEKPGATIIPIIISSDKTQLTVFGSKTAYPVYMTIGNLPKDIRRKPRRRRQILLAYLPSSRLDHITSKAARRRVQANLFHTCMSTILKPLRQYGIEGISMASGDGVVRRCHPIFAMYIGDYPEQLLVTCCKTGTCPKCNVPRAELGRSTEPDRPLRD
;
A
#
# COMPACT_ATOMS: atom_id res chain seq x y z
N MET A 1 -9.94 58.60 -13.16
CA MET A 1 -8.74 58.44 -12.31
C MET A 1 -8.32 56.98 -12.36
N THR A 2 -7.08 56.77 -12.80
CA THR A 2 -6.47 55.56 -13.35
C THR A 2 -6.00 54.59 -12.27
N ARG A 3 -6.43 53.32 -12.32
CA ARG A 3 -5.82 52.23 -11.53
C ARG A 3 -4.82 51.48 -12.42
N LYS A 4 -3.53 51.67 -12.13
CA LYS A 4 -2.37 51.10 -12.83
C LYS A 4 -2.36 49.57 -12.71
N LEU A 5 -2.50 48.87 -13.83
CA LEU A 5 -2.04 47.49 -13.99
C LEU A 5 -0.51 47.51 -14.12
N ARG A 6 0.19 46.99 -13.12
CA ARG A 6 1.62 46.67 -13.22
C ARG A 6 1.78 45.35 -13.98
N ASN A 7 1.87 45.43 -15.31
CA ASN A 7 2.39 44.33 -16.11
C ASN A 7 3.89 44.17 -15.82
N ARG A 8 4.27 43.08 -15.13
CA ARG A 8 5.65 42.57 -15.19
C ARG A 8 5.79 41.77 -16.49
N THR A 9 5.95 42.48 -17.60
CA THR A 9 6.46 41.87 -18.85
C THR A 9 7.88 41.40 -18.60
N ARG A 10 8.10 40.09 -18.48
CA ARG A 10 9.45 39.50 -18.58
C ARG A 10 9.95 39.83 -19.99
N LYS A 11 10.92 40.75 -20.10
CA LYS A 11 11.50 41.13 -21.40
C LYS A 11 12.07 39.89 -22.08
N ALA A 12 11.66 39.65 -23.32
CA ALA A 12 12.30 38.67 -24.18
C ALA A 12 13.70 39.20 -24.52
N THR A 13 14.74 38.50 -24.10
CA THR A 13 16.14 38.94 -24.20
C THR A 13 16.96 38.11 -25.17
N GLU A 14 16.41 36.99 -25.67
CA GLU A 14 17.13 36.07 -26.54
C GLU A 14 16.39 35.88 -27.85
N GLN A 15 17.09 36.02 -28.96
CA GLN A 15 16.51 35.84 -30.29
C GLN A 15 16.90 34.48 -30.85
N CYS A 16 15.93 33.72 -31.34
CA CYS A 16 16.23 32.50 -32.09
C CYS A 16 16.91 32.86 -33.41
N GLU A 17 18.12 32.38 -33.64
CA GLU A 17 18.90 32.75 -34.83
C GLU A 17 18.27 32.26 -36.14
N ALA A 18 17.48 31.18 -36.08
CA ALA A 18 16.83 30.59 -37.25
C ALA A 18 15.51 31.30 -37.63
N CYS A 19 14.64 31.61 -36.66
CA CYS A 19 13.33 32.21 -36.95
C CYS A 19 13.22 33.70 -36.60
N LYS A 20 14.26 34.28 -36.00
CA LYS A 20 14.37 35.70 -35.61
C LYS A 20 13.31 36.20 -34.62
N TYR A 21 12.56 35.30 -33.99
CA TYR A 21 11.64 35.65 -32.90
C TYR A 21 12.38 35.77 -31.57
N TRP A 22 11.90 36.67 -30.72
CA TRP A 22 12.44 36.94 -29.40
C TRP A 22 11.70 36.13 -28.34
N PHE A 23 12.46 35.49 -27.47
CA PHE A 23 11.98 34.65 -26.38
C PHE A 23 12.61 35.07 -25.05
N THR A 24 11.97 34.66 -23.96
CA THR A 24 12.66 34.60 -22.66
C THR A 24 13.65 33.43 -22.68
N PRO A 25 14.68 33.40 -21.82
CA PRO A 25 15.69 32.34 -21.85
C PRO A 25 15.11 30.92 -21.75
N ARG A 26 14.11 30.73 -20.88
CA ARG A 26 13.40 29.43 -20.75
C ARG A 26 12.46 29.16 -21.93
N GLY A 27 11.93 30.22 -22.56
CA GLY A 27 11.06 30.13 -23.73
C GLY A 27 11.80 29.75 -25.01
N LEU A 28 13.07 30.15 -25.16
CA LEU A 28 13.88 29.77 -26.32
C LEU A 28 14.16 28.27 -26.32
N ALA A 29 14.53 27.69 -25.17
CA ALA A 29 14.70 26.25 -25.01
C ALA A 29 13.42 25.48 -25.36
N LEU A 30 12.28 25.90 -24.78
CA LEU A 30 10.99 25.27 -25.06
C LEU A 30 10.58 25.38 -26.54
N HIS A 31 10.90 26.51 -27.19
CA HIS A 31 10.68 26.73 -28.61
C HIS A 31 11.50 25.78 -29.47
N LEU A 32 12.79 25.62 -29.18
CA LEU A 32 13.67 24.72 -29.94
C LEU A 32 13.27 23.25 -29.75
N ASP A 33 12.82 22.86 -28.56
CA ASP A 33 12.40 21.47 -28.28
C ASP A 33 11.10 21.08 -29.02
N ASN A 34 10.18 22.03 -29.22
CA ASN A 34 8.83 21.72 -29.74
C ASN A 34 8.56 22.25 -31.15
N THR A 35 9.50 22.93 -31.80
CA THR A 35 9.30 23.49 -33.14
C THR A 35 9.38 22.43 -34.24
N ALA A 36 8.44 22.49 -35.19
CA ALA A 36 8.47 21.70 -36.42
C ALA A 36 9.13 22.45 -37.61
N ARG A 37 9.60 23.69 -37.40
CA ARG A 37 10.25 24.47 -38.46
C ARG A 37 11.65 23.94 -38.73
N THR A 38 11.90 23.50 -39.96
CA THR A 38 13.15 22.88 -40.41
C THR A 38 14.40 23.67 -40.04
N ALA A 39 14.39 25.00 -40.19
CA ALA A 39 15.51 25.87 -39.84
C ALA A 39 15.83 25.90 -38.33
N CYS A 40 14.80 25.85 -37.47
CA CYS A 40 14.99 25.83 -36.01
C CYS A 40 15.38 24.44 -35.50
N VAL A 41 14.88 23.38 -36.14
CA VAL A 41 15.29 22.00 -35.87
C VAL A 41 16.77 21.81 -36.19
N ALA A 42 17.24 22.34 -37.33
CA ALA A 42 18.66 22.32 -37.69
C ALA A 42 19.53 23.05 -36.65
N LEU A 43 19.08 24.21 -36.16
CA LEU A 43 19.76 24.96 -35.10
C LEU A 43 19.84 24.15 -33.79
N ARG A 44 18.76 23.46 -33.39
CA ARG A 44 18.76 22.58 -32.21
C ARG A 44 19.80 21.46 -32.33
N HIS A 45 19.86 20.80 -33.48
CA HIS A 45 20.82 19.70 -33.69
C HIS A 45 22.28 20.20 -33.68
N ALA A 46 22.55 21.37 -34.26
CA ALA A 46 23.88 21.98 -34.21
C ALA A 46 24.30 22.34 -32.77
N GLN A 47 23.37 22.83 -31.95
CA GLN A 47 23.64 23.14 -30.54
C GLN A 47 23.86 21.89 -29.67
N GLN A 48 23.17 20.79 -29.96
CA GLN A 48 23.39 19.52 -29.27
C GLN A 48 24.78 18.95 -29.58
N GLN A 49 25.18 18.96 -30.85
CA GLN A 49 26.51 18.49 -31.28
C GLN A 49 27.65 19.32 -30.68
N ALA A 50 27.48 20.64 -30.55
CA ALA A 50 28.47 21.50 -29.91
C ALA A 50 28.61 21.21 -28.40
N ARG A 51 27.50 20.91 -27.70
CA ARG A 51 27.51 20.57 -26.26
C ARG A 51 28.13 19.21 -25.98
N GLU A 52 27.91 18.24 -26.87
CA GLU A 52 28.54 16.92 -26.78
C GLU A 52 30.06 17.03 -26.97
N ALA A 53 30.53 17.88 -27.89
CA ALA A 53 31.95 18.15 -28.11
C ALA A 53 32.64 18.90 -26.95
N GLU A 54 31.91 19.73 -26.19
CA GLU A 54 32.42 20.41 -24.99
C GLU A 54 32.45 19.50 -23.74
N SER A 55 31.64 18.43 -23.70
CA SER A 55 31.57 17.51 -22.56
C SER A 55 32.72 16.49 -22.48
N ASP A 56 33.47 16.34 -23.57
CA ASP A 56 34.56 15.34 -23.70
C ASP A 56 35.94 15.90 -23.28
N SER A 57 36.05 17.20 -22.96
CA SER A 57 37.32 17.88 -22.68
C SER A 57 37.57 18.24 -21.21
N ASP A 58 36.61 18.05 -20.30
CA ASP A 58 36.71 18.51 -18.91
C ASP A 58 36.38 17.41 -17.89
N ALA A 59 37.24 16.39 -17.83
CA ALA A 59 37.22 15.37 -16.78
C ALA A 59 38.28 15.70 -15.69
N GLN A 60 37.86 16.39 -14.63
CA GLN A 60 38.57 16.41 -13.33
C GLN A 60 37.70 15.79 -12.23
N PRO A 61 38.29 15.03 -11.28
CA PRO A 61 37.51 14.31 -10.27
C PRO A 61 37.21 15.20 -9.05
N PRO A 62 35.98 15.20 -8.50
CA PRO A 62 35.74 15.87 -7.24
C PRO A 62 35.86 14.92 -6.04
N SER A 63 36.70 15.39 -5.12
CA SER A 63 36.82 15.18 -3.69
C SER A 63 35.56 14.75 -2.92
N SER A 64 35.81 13.90 -1.92
CA SER A 64 34.96 13.33 -0.88
C SER A 64 34.33 14.33 0.09
N ALA A 65 33.01 14.21 0.35
CA ALA A 65 32.35 14.47 1.64
C ALA A 65 30.96 13.77 1.69
N PRO A 66 30.46 13.36 2.88
CA PRO A 66 29.57 12.21 3.00
C PRO A 66 28.07 12.58 2.91
N SER A 67 27.34 11.86 2.07
CA SER A 67 25.88 11.77 2.12
C SER A 67 25.49 10.32 2.37
N GLN A 68 24.80 10.08 3.48
CA GLN A 68 24.29 8.76 3.84
C GLN A 68 23.14 8.39 2.89
N THR A 69 23.46 7.63 1.85
CA THR A 69 22.49 6.89 1.03
C THR A 69 22.35 5.48 1.60
N PRO A 70 21.13 4.93 1.77
CA PRO A 70 20.99 3.51 2.00
C PRO A 70 21.37 2.81 0.68
N SER A 71 22.52 2.14 0.70
CA SER A 71 22.97 1.26 -0.39
C SER A 71 21.89 0.22 -0.69
N SER A 72 21.23 0.36 -1.84
CA SER A 72 20.46 -0.73 -2.44
C SER A 72 21.08 -1.07 -3.78
N THR A 73 21.97 -2.05 -3.79
CA THR A 73 22.39 -2.70 -5.04
C THR A 73 21.14 -3.25 -5.75
N PRO A 74 20.94 -2.98 -7.05
CA PRO A 74 19.83 -3.53 -7.82
C PRO A 74 19.81 -5.06 -7.71
N GLN A 75 18.64 -5.66 -7.47
CA GLN A 75 18.51 -7.12 -7.48
C GLN A 75 18.20 -7.59 -8.90
N PRO A 76 19.07 -8.41 -9.52
CA PRO A 76 18.79 -9.02 -10.81
C PRO A 76 17.72 -10.11 -10.67
N PHE A 77 16.93 -10.28 -11.72
CA PHE A 77 15.91 -11.32 -11.85
C PHE A 77 16.56 -12.70 -12.09
N GLU A 78 16.27 -13.68 -11.23
CA GLU A 78 16.73 -15.07 -11.35
C GLU A 78 15.56 -15.99 -11.74
N GLY A 79 15.36 -16.21 -13.05
CA GLY A 79 14.55 -17.31 -13.58
C GLY A 79 13.08 -16.99 -13.88
N ASP A 80 12.54 -17.59 -14.94
CA ASP A 80 11.13 -17.46 -15.32
C ASP A 80 10.21 -18.29 -14.43
N PHE A 81 9.17 -17.68 -13.86
CA PHE A 81 8.22 -18.33 -12.94
C PHE A 81 7.18 -19.22 -13.65
N PHE A 82 7.18 -19.25 -14.98
CA PHE A 82 6.00 -19.58 -15.77
C PHE A 82 6.19 -20.79 -16.70
N GLY A 83 7.42 -21.21 -17.05
CA GLY A 83 7.62 -22.35 -17.95
C GLY A 83 7.19 -22.05 -19.40
N ASP A 84 7.07 -23.05 -20.28
CA ASP A 84 6.81 -22.84 -21.71
C ASP A 84 5.30 -22.66 -22.04
N TYR A 85 4.95 -21.63 -22.84
CA TYR A 85 3.57 -21.32 -23.25
C TYR A 85 3.44 -20.94 -24.74
N ALA A 86 2.25 -21.19 -25.30
CA ALA A 86 1.88 -20.83 -26.67
C ALA A 86 1.06 -19.52 -26.70
N GLN A 87 0.98 -18.89 -27.87
CA GLN A 87 0.27 -17.62 -28.06
C GLN A 87 -1.25 -17.72 -27.84
N GLU A 88 -1.82 -18.88 -28.16
CA GLU A 88 -3.25 -19.22 -28.03
C GLU A 88 -3.75 -19.25 -26.57
N ASP A 89 -2.84 -19.41 -25.61
CA ASP A 89 -3.14 -19.38 -24.17
C ASP A 89 -3.57 -17.99 -23.67
N TRP A 90 -3.45 -16.97 -24.52
CA TRP A 90 -3.50 -15.55 -24.16
C TRP A 90 -4.51 -14.74 -24.98
N ASP A 91 -5.25 -15.33 -25.93
CA ASP A 91 -6.11 -14.57 -26.84
C ASP A 91 -7.38 -13.97 -26.20
N GLU A 92 -7.74 -14.41 -24.99
CA GLU A 92 -9.00 -14.03 -24.30
C GLU A 92 -8.82 -13.04 -23.13
N PHE A 93 -7.60 -12.61 -22.85
CA PHE A 93 -7.36 -11.58 -21.83
C PHE A 93 -7.49 -10.21 -22.48
N ASP A 94 -8.68 -9.61 -22.41
CA ASP A 94 -8.86 -8.20 -22.73
C ASP A 94 -8.12 -7.38 -21.67
N GLU A 95 -6.99 -6.80 -22.07
CA GLU A 95 -6.44 -5.66 -21.35
C GLU A 95 -7.47 -4.55 -21.50
N TYR A 96 -8.06 -4.10 -20.39
CA TYR A 96 -9.00 -2.98 -20.38
C TYR A 96 -8.43 -1.82 -21.20
N ASP A 97 -9.06 -1.52 -22.34
CA ASP A 97 -8.68 -0.48 -23.28
C ASP A 97 -9.63 0.71 -23.12
N PRO A 98 -9.19 1.82 -22.48
CA PRO A 98 -10.03 2.99 -22.25
C PRO A 98 -10.47 3.70 -23.54
N SER A 99 -9.88 3.37 -24.70
CA SER A 99 -10.21 4.03 -25.96
C SER A 99 -11.49 3.51 -26.64
N ARG A 100 -12.09 2.43 -26.13
CA ARG A 100 -13.29 1.79 -26.72
C ARG A 100 -14.64 2.39 -26.29
N HIS A 101 -14.67 3.23 -25.26
CA HIS A 101 -15.86 3.98 -24.87
C HIS A 101 -15.69 5.45 -25.26
N GLY A 102 -16.01 5.74 -26.52
CA GLY A 102 -16.04 7.09 -27.05
C GLY A 102 -17.30 7.81 -26.62
N ASP A 103 -17.20 8.63 -25.59
CA ASP A 103 -18.04 9.83 -25.49
C ASP A 103 -17.23 11.00 -26.08
N SER A 104 -17.85 11.65 -27.06
CA SER A 104 -17.25 12.73 -27.87
C SER A 104 -16.87 13.92 -26.98
N PRO A 105 -15.71 14.59 -27.19
CA PRO A 105 -15.32 15.74 -26.38
C PRO A 105 -16.30 16.90 -26.59
N MET A 106 -16.98 17.35 -25.53
CA MET A 106 -17.53 18.70 -25.48
C MET A 106 -16.37 19.68 -25.27
N GLU A 107 -16.25 20.63 -26.19
CA GLU A 107 -15.36 21.79 -26.04
C GLU A 107 -15.81 22.60 -24.82
N ILE A 108 -14.87 22.90 -23.91
CA ILE A 108 -15.07 23.88 -22.84
C ILE A 108 -13.98 24.94 -22.98
N ASP A 109 -14.44 26.15 -23.23
CA ASP A 109 -13.68 27.39 -23.31
C ASP A 109 -12.92 27.69 -22.01
N GLY A 110 -11.85 28.46 -22.15
CA GLY A 110 -10.96 28.83 -21.06
C GLY A 110 -11.58 29.72 -19.99
N ASP A 111 -10.86 29.75 -18.87
CA ASP A 111 -11.07 30.53 -17.65
C ASP A 111 -12.11 29.98 -16.67
N GLU A 112 -11.69 29.00 -15.85
CA GLU A 112 -12.22 28.91 -14.49
C GLU A 112 -11.17 28.38 -13.50
N GLN A 113 -11.30 28.88 -12.28
CA GLN A 113 -10.32 28.92 -11.21
C GLN A 113 -9.99 27.51 -10.70
N VAL A 114 -8.77 27.32 -10.21
CA VAL A 114 -8.40 26.12 -9.44
C VAL A 114 -9.20 26.16 -8.15
N GLU A 115 -10.39 25.57 -8.17
CA GLU A 115 -11.19 25.36 -6.98
C GLU A 115 -10.47 24.36 -6.06
N ASP A 116 -10.47 24.75 -4.80
CA ASP A 116 -10.04 23.99 -3.64
C ASP A 116 -10.60 22.57 -3.74
N TRP A 117 -9.75 21.57 -3.53
CA TRP A 117 -10.21 20.19 -3.37
C TRP A 117 -10.96 20.12 -2.04
N GLU A 118 -12.25 20.45 -2.04
CA GLU A 118 -13.15 20.03 -0.99
C GLU A 118 -12.98 18.51 -0.85
N GLU A 119 -12.70 18.06 0.37
CA GLU A 119 -12.74 16.65 0.71
C GLU A 119 -14.10 16.12 0.28
N GLU A 120 -14.16 15.37 -0.83
CA GLU A 120 -15.35 14.61 -1.16
C GLU A 120 -15.72 13.79 0.08
N GLU A 121 -16.86 14.12 0.68
CA GLU A 121 -17.47 13.27 1.69
C GLU A 121 -17.56 11.87 1.09
N VAL A 122 -16.76 10.94 1.63
CA VAL A 122 -16.88 9.52 1.32
C VAL A 122 -18.37 9.19 1.39
N PRO A 123 -19.02 8.75 0.30
CA PRO A 123 -20.46 8.57 0.27
C PRO A 123 -20.88 7.76 1.49
N ALA A 124 -21.84 8.29 2.25
CA ALA A 124 -22.38 7.62 3.41
C ALA A 124 -22.67 6.16 3.02
N GLU A 125 -22.14 5.19 3.78
CA GLU A 125 -22.33 3.76 3.50
C GLU A 125 -23.81 3.52 3.18
N ASP A 126 -24.10 2.93 2.02
CA ASP A 126 -25.46 2.56 1.62
C ASP A 126 -26.19 1.92 2.81
N PRO A 127 -27.29 2.52 3.32
CA PRO A 127 -28.02 2.02 4.48
C PRO A 127 -28.43 0.55 4.32
N HIS A 128 -28.67 0.11 3.09
CA HIS A 128 -29.01 -1.27 2.78
C HIS A 128 -27.80 -2.20 2.97
N ALA A 129 -26.63 -1.81 2.45
CA ALA A 129 -25.39 -2.55 2.65
C ALA A 129 -24.97 -2.60 4.14
N ALA A 130 -25.20 -1.51 4.89
CA ALA A 130 -24.96 -1.46 6.33
C ALA A 130 -25.89 -2.40 7.10
N ALA A 131 -27.20 -2.37 6.81
CA ALA A 131 -28.20 -3.25 7.41
C ALA A 131 -27.93 -4.73 7.11
N LEU A 132 -27.52 -5.06 5.88
CA LEU A 132 -27.14 -6.43 5.50
C LEU A 132 -25.93 -6.93 6.31
N ARG A 133 -24.94 -6.06 6.55
CA ARG A 133 -23.79 -6.38 7.41
C ARG A 133 -24.19 -6.60 8.87
N ASP A 134 -25.12 -5.81 9.40
CA ASP A 134 -25.64 -6.00 10.76
C ASP A 134 -26.45 -7.28 10.92
N ALA A 135 -27.30 -7.60 9.95
CA ALA A 135 -28.00 -8.88 9.91
C ALA A 135 -27.01 -10.07 9.88
N GLN A 136 -25.97 -10.00 9.04
CA GLN A 136 -24.91 -11.01 9.00
C GLN A 136 -24.15 -11.13 10.34
N ARG A 137 -23.87 -10.00 11.00
CA ARG A 137 -23.23 -9.98 12.34
C ARG A 137 -24.10 -10.67 13.38
N HIS A 138 -25.39 -10.37 13.43
CA HIS A 138 -26.32 -10.99 14.38
C HIS A 138 -26.45 -12.50 14.14
N VAL A 139 -26.53 -12.92 12.87
CA VAL A 139 -26.54 -14.35 12.51
C VAL A 139 -25.24 -15.04 12.93
N HIS A 140 -24.07 -14.47 12.64
CA HIS A 140 -22.80 -15.04 13.08
C HIS A 140 -22.65 -15.10 14.60
N ALA A 141 -23.06 -14.07 15.32
CA ALA A 141 -23.02 -14.05 16.79
C ALA A 141 -23.96 -15.12 17.38
N HIS A 142 -25.18 -15.24 16.82
CA HIS A 142 -26.14 -16.26 17.22
C HIS A 142 -25.63 -17.68 16.93
N LEU A 143 -24.99 -17.91 15.77
CA LEU A 143 -24.40 -19.19 15.42
C LEU A 143 -23.22 -19.52 16.34
N ARG A 144 -22.31 -18.57 16.61
CA ARG A 144 -21.19 -18.76 17.56
C ARG A 144 -21.65 -19.09 18.98
N ALA A 145 -22.78 -18.56 19.42
CA ALA A 145 -23.34 -18.86 20.74
C ALA A 145 -23.92 -20.29 20.85
N LYS A 146 -24.19 -20.94 19.71
CA LYS A 146 -24.77 -22.29 19.63
C LYS A 146 -23.77 -23.37 19.22
N THR A 147 -22.51 -23.02 18.96
CA THR A 147 -21.49 -24.01 18.57
C THR A 147 -20.76 -24.59 19.77
N PHE A 148 -20.42 -25.88 19.65
CA PHE A 148 -19.53 -26.56 20.58
C PHE A 148 -18.09 -26.23 20.23
N ARG A 149 -17.39 -25.61 21.19
CA ARG A 149 -16.02 -25.13 21.03
C ARG A 149 -15.05 -26.13 21.65
N VAL A 150 -14.10 -26.59 20.85
CA VAL A 150 -12.96 -27.42 21.23
C VAL A 150 -11.69 -26.56 21.12
N PRO A 151 -11.03 -26.20 22.24
CA PRO A 151 -9.81 -25.43 22.21
C PRO A 151 -8.64 -26.24 21.64
N PHE A 152 -7.56 -25.56 21.23
CA PHE A 152 -6.32 -26.23 20.88
C PHE A 152 -5.77 -27.02 22.08
N PRO A 153 -5.32 -28.28 21.90
CA PRO A 153 -5.00 -29.17 23.02
C PRO A 153 -3.72 -28.79 23.78
N ASP A 154 -2.72 -28.19 23.11
CA ASP A 154 -1.49 -27.75 23.79
C ASP A 154 -1.71 -26.39 24.45
N ALA A 155 -1.72 -26.38 25.78
CA ALA A 155 -1.90 -25.15 26.58
C ALA A 155 -0.74 -24.16 26.45
N ARG A 156 0.41 -24.59 25.91
CA ARG A 156 1.55 -23.70 25.62
C ARG A 156 1.30 -22.86 24.38
N ALA A 157 0.44 -23.30 23.45
CA ALA A 157 0.17 -22.52 22.24
C ALA A 157 -0.29 -21.09 22.59
N GLY A 158 0.36 -20.09 22.00
CA GLY A 158 0.06 -18.69 22.29
C GLY A 158 0.52 -18.17 23.67
N GLN A 159 1.33 -18.94 24.41
CA GLN A 159 1.77 -18.57 25.76
C GLN A 159 2.74 -17.38 25.72
N PRO A 160 2.64 -16.44 26.69
CA PRO A 160 3.60 -15.37 26.86
C PRO A 160 5.03 -15.88 27.13
N LEU A 161 6.04 -15.16 26.63
CA LEU A 161 7.45 -15.45 26.89
C LEU A 161 7.90 -15.01 28.28
N ASP A 162 7.34 -13.92 28.80
CA ASP A 162 7.67 -13.33 30.10
C ASP A 162 6.42 -12.78 30.80
N GLN A 163 6.45 -12.69 32.13
CA GLN A 163 5.38 -12.02 32.91
C GLN A 163 5.54 -10.49 32.88
N ASP A 164 6.75 -10.00 32.61
CA ASP A 164 7.02 -8.57 32.54
C ASP A 164 6.47 -7.95 31.26
N ARG A 165 5.70 -6.87 31.43
CA ARG A 165 5.09 -6.15 30.30
C ARG A 165 6.12 -5.29 29.62
N GLN A 166 6.30 -5.47 28.32
CA GLN A 166 7.09 -4.55 27.51
C GLN A 166 6.19 -3.47 26.90
N PRO A 167 6.65 -2.21 26.80
CA PRO A 167 5.91 -1.19 26.09
C PRO A 167 5.79 -1.58 24.61
N SER A 168 4.57 -1.56 24.08
CA SER A 168 4.37 -1.67 22.63
C SER A 168 4.87 -0.38 21.95
N ALA A 169 5.01 -0.39 20.62
CA ALA A 169 5.34 0.82 19.85
C ALA A 169 4.37 1.99 20.08
N TYR A 170 3.21 1.73 20.70
CA TYR A 170 2.18 2.72 21.05
C TYR A 170 2.26 3.20 22.50
N LYS A 171 2.96 2.50 23.39
CA LYS A 171 3.18 2.92 24.79
C LYS A 171 4.43 3.81 24.91
N LYS A 172 4.50 4.87 24.09
CA LYS A 172 5.45 5.97 24.32
C LYS A 172 4.97 6.94 25.41
N SER A 173 3.69 6.91 25.78
CA SER A 173 3.15 7.72 26.86
C SER A 173 3.31 7.02 28.22
N GLU A 174 3.72 7.79 29.23
CA GLU A 174 3.63 7.35 30.62
C GLU A 174 2.16 7.14 31.01
N PRO A 175 1.86 6.19 31.91
CA PRO A 175 0.51 5.99 32.43
C PRO A 175 0.03 7.23 33.19
N GLY A 176 -0.70 8.13 32.51
CA GLY A 176 -1.27 9.32 33.14
C GLY A 176 -1.59 10.47 32.18
N ASP A 177 -0.93 10.55 31.02
CA ASP A 177 -1.15 11.64 30.07
C ASP A 177 -1.81 11.15 28.77
N PRO A 178 -3.15 11.28 28.64
CA PRO A 178 -3.87 10.90 27.43
C PRO A 178 -3.68 11.90 26.28
N TYR A 179 -3.00 13.03 26.52
CA TYR A 179 -2.80 14.10 25.53
C TYR A 179 -1.39 14.13 24.94
N HIS A 180 -0.45 13.37 25.49
CA HIS A 180 0.87 13.16 24.90
C HIS A 180 0.76 12.83 23.39
N PRO A 181 1.58 13.44 22.51
CA PRO A 181 2.77 14.26 22.77
C PRO A 181 2.50 15.75 23.01
N PHE A 182 1.24 16.17 23.09
CA PHE A 182 0.91 17.58 23.34
C PHE A 182 1.07 17.90 24.82
N ALA A 183 1.46 19.14 25.11
CA ALA A 183 1.81 19.60 26.45
C ALA A 183 0.59 19.66 27.39
N SER A 184 -0.63 19.73 26.84
CA SER A 184 -1.85 19.80 27.62
C SER A 184 -3.09 19.33 26.83
N LYS A 185 -4.21 19.18 27.54
CA LYS A 185 -5.53 18.98 26.93
C LYS A 185 -5.89 20.08 25.93
N LEU A 186 -5.60 21.34 26.28
CA LEU A 186 -5.92 22.50 25.45
C LEU A 186 -5.09 22.47 24.15
N ASP A 187 -3.79 22.20 24.30
CA ASP A 187 -2.84 22.04 23.19
C ASP A 187 -3.31 20.94 22.21
N TRP A 188 -3.66 19.76 22.73
CA TRP A 188 -4.25 18.68 21.92
C TRP A 188 -5.59 19.06 21.28
N GLN A 189 -6.46 19.80 21.98
CA GLN A 189 -7.76 20.21 21.44
C GLN A 189 -7.60 21.18 20.26
N VAL A 190 -6.66 22.13 20.34
CA VAL A 190 -6.35 23.06 19.25
C VAL A 190 -5.74 22.30 18.07
N ALA A 191 -4.77 21.41 18.32
CA ALA A 191 -4.21 20.53 17.30
C ALA A 191 -5.28 19.67 16.59
N ARG A 192 -6.19 19.06 17.36
CA ARG A 192 -7.29 18.25 16.83
C ARG A 192 -8.27 19.09 16.03
N TRP A 193 -8.64 20.27 16.51
CA TRP A 193 -9.50 21.19 15.76
C TRP A 193 -8.84 21.56 14.43
N ALA A 194 -7.58 21.99 14.45
CA ALA A 194 -6.83 22.38 13.26
C ALA A 194 -6.74 21.27 12.20
N LYS A 195 -6.74 20.00 12.63
CA LYS A 195 -6.67 18.84 11.69
C LYS A 195 -8.00 18.28 11.25
N MET A 196 -9.02 18.31 12.10
CA MET A 196 -10.31 17.69 11.78
C MET A 196 -11.31 18.68 11.19
N ARG A 197 -11.12 19.98 11.47
CA ARG A 197 -12.06 21.06 11.13
C ARG A 197 -11.36 22.40 10.92
N GLY A 198 -10.04 22.41 10.80
CA GLY A 198 -9.30 23.64 10.64
C GLY A 198 -9.57 24.23 9.26
N PRO A 199 -9.54 25.57 9.12
CA PRO A 199 -9.38 26.14 7.80
C PRO A 199 -8.04 25.67 7.18
N GLY A 200 -7.81 25.89 5.89
CA GLY A 200 -6.59 25.44 5.21
C GLY A 200 -5.29 25.80 5.96
N SER A 201 -4.20 25.08 5.69
CA SER A 201 -2.93 25.19 6.45
C SER A 201 -2.42 26.64 6.62
N THR A 202 -2.71 27.51 5.65
CA THR A 202 -2.41 28.94 5.69
C THR A 202 -3.17 29.65 6.81
N ALA A 203 -4.49 29.48 6.87
CA ALA A 203 -5.35 30.16 7.84
C ALA A 203 -5.06 29.74 9.29
N VAL A 204 -4.72 28.47 9.53
CA VAL A 204 -4.27 28.03 10.86
C VAL A 204 -2.92 28.66 11.21
N THR A 205 -2.02 28.84 10.24
CA THR A 205 -0.74 29.51 10.49
C THR A 205 -0.95 31.00 10.80
N GLU A 206 -1.80 31.69 10.04
CA GLU A 206 -2.15 33.10 10.29
C GLU A 206 -2.80 33.30 11.68
N LEU A 207 -3.65 32.38 12.12
CA LEU A 207 -4.23 32.41 13.47
C LEU A 207 -3.12 32.31 14.54
N LEU A 208 -2.15 31.40 14.36
CA LEU A 208 -1.06 31.19 15.31
C LEU A 208 -0.02 32.33 15.32
N GLU A 209 -0.01 33.18 14.28
CA GLU A 209 0.81 34.40 14.21
C GLU A 209 0.24 35.58 15.02
N ILE A 210 -1.00 35.48 15.52
CA ILE A 210 -1.56 36.50 16.42
C ILE A 210 -0.68 36.63 17.68
N GLU A 211 -0.28 37.87 17.97
CA GLU A 211 0.64 38.19 19.06
C GLU A 211 0.17 37.58 20.40
N HIS A 212 1.09 36.92 21.09
CA HIS A 212 0.88 36.18 22.35
C HIS A 212 -0.11 34.99 22.32
N LEU A 213 -0.80 34.69 21.21
CA LEU A 213 -1.82 33.64 21.20
C LEU A 213 -1.27 32.25 21.58
N VAL A 214 -0.14 31.87 21.00
CA VAL A 214 0.54 30.59 21.28
C VAL A 214 0.92 30.47 22.76
N GLU A 215 1.43 31.56 23.35
CA GLU A 215 1.85 31.62 24.75
C GLU A 215 0.65 31.56 25.69
N LEU A 216 -0.42 32.32 25.39
CA LEU A 216 -1.65 32.36 26.16
C LEU A 216 -2.37 31.01 26.20
N LEU A 217 -2.33 30.26 25.08
CA LEU A 217 -2.93 28.94 24.97
C LEU A 217 -1.99 27.80 25.39
N GLY A 218 -0.70 28.10 25.63
CA GLY A 218 0.31 27.11 25.99
C GLY A 218 0.50 26.02 24.92
N LEU A 219 0.48 26.39 23.63
CA LEU A 219 0.58 25.43 22.54
C LEU A 219 2.03 24.96 22.33
N SER A 220 2.21 23.70 21.96
CA SER A 220 3.53 23.12 21.66
C SER A 220 4.06 23.45 20.26
N PHE A 221 3.25 24.13 19.44
CA PHE A 221 3.54 24.44 18.04
C PHE A 221 3.17 25.88 17.70
N LYS A 222 3.97 26.51 16.84
CA LYS A 222 3.77 27.91 16.39
C LYS A 222 3.17 28.04 15.01
N ASN A 223 3.14 26.95 14.25
CA ASN A 223 2.64 26.92 12.88
C ASN A 223 2.23 25.48 12.51
N VAL A 224 1.57 25.33 11.36
CA VAL A 224 1.11 24.02 10.90
C VAL A 224 2.26 23.06 10.60
N ARG A 225 3.45 23.55 10.23
CA ARG A 225 4.61 22.68 9.98
C ARG A 225 5.11 22.03 11.26
N GLU A 226 5.21 22.79 12.35
CA GLU A 226 5.57 22.28 13.67
C GLU A 226 4.50 21.32 14.21
N LEU A 227 3.22 21.65 14.07
CA LEU A 227 2.12 20.74 14.40
C LEU A 227 2.24 19.41 13.64
N ASN A 228 2.49 19.47 12.32
CA ASN A 228 2.70 18.28 11.50
C ASN A 228 3.94 17.50 11.96
N ALA A 229 5.03 18.18 12.31
CA ALA A 229 6.23 17.51 12.80
C ALA A 229 5.97 16.75 14.11
N ILE A 230 5.21 17.31 15.05
CA ILE A 230 4.79 16.63 16.28
C ILE A 230 3.91 15.41 15.94
N ILE A 231 2.97 15.56 15.01
CA ILE A 231 2.13 14.44 14.58
C ILE A 231 2.97 13.32 13.92
N ASP A 232 3.86 13.69 13.00
CA ASP A 232 4.64 12.78 12.18
C ASP A 232 5.78 12.09 12.92
N ASN A 233 6.29 12.70 14.00
CA ASN A 233 7.40 12.15 14.79
C ASN A 233 6.93 11.53 16.12
N ASP A 234 5.91 12.13 16.75
CA ASP A 234 5.59 11.85 18.16
C ASP A 234 4.18 11.22 18.36
N LEU A 235 3.18 11.54 17.53
CA LEU A 235 1.91 10.77 17.48
C LEU A 235 1.99 9.52 16.61
N SER A 236 2.94 9.46 15.69
CA SER A 236 3.09 8.37 14.72
C SER A 236 3.66 7.11 15.38
N ALA A 237 2.98 6.64 16.42
CA ALA A 237 3.12 5.28 16.88
C ALA A 237 2.65 4.31 15.77
N SER A 238 3.62 3.93 14.95
CA SER A 238 3.84 2.60 14.39
C SER A 238 3.48 2.29 12.93
N ARG A 239 2.95 3.20 12.10
CA ARG A 239 2.85 2.87 10.66
C ARG A 239 4.22 3.06 9.99
N PRO A 240 4.88 2.00 9.49
CA PRO A 240 6.19 2.13 8.88
C PRO A 240 6.15 3.04 7.65
N ARG A 241 7.23 3.79 7.44
CA ARG A 241 7.39 4.65 6.27
C ARG A 241 7.59 3.78 5.02
N PHE A 242 7.19 4.33 3.87
CA PHE A 242 7.52 3.72 2.59
C PHE A 242 9.03 3.80 2.36
N ILE A 243 9.55 2.71 1.82
CA ILE A 243 10.90 2.55 1.32
C ILE A 243 10.77 2.43 -0.20
N ARG A 244 11.60 3.17 -0.91
CA ARG A 244 11.73 3.07 -2.36
C ARG A 244 12.84 2.08 -2.68
N ARG A 245 12.59 1.20 -3.64
CA ARG A 245 13.59 0.27 -4.18
C ARG A 245 13.45 0.15 -5.67
N GLU A 246 14.57 -0.05 -6.34
CA GLU A 246 14.62 -0.33 -7.77
C GLU A 246 14.72 -1.84 -8.00
N ILE A 247 13.88 -2.36 -8.90
CA ILE A 247 13.87 -3.76 -9.32
C ILE A 247 14.07 -3.82 -10.83
N ILE A 248 15.01 -4.63 -11.30
CA ILE A 248 15.32 -4.78 -12.72
C ILE A 248 14.65 -6.04 -13.25
N VAL A 249 13.78 -5.89 -14.25
CA VAL A 249 13.13 -7.02 -14.95
C VAL A 249 13.22 -6.78 -16.44
N ALA A 250 13.68 -7.80 -17.18
CA ALA A 250 13.87 -7.73 -18.63
C ALA A 250 14.75 -6.53 -19.11
N GLY A 251 15.71 -6.11 -18.29
CA GLY A 251 16.61 -4.99 -18.62
C GLY A 251 16.05 -3.60 -18.35
N GLU A 252 14.80 -3.47 -17.90
CA GLU A 252 14.22 -2.21 -17.43
C GLU A 252 14.21 -2.14 -15.90
N ALA A 253 14.44 -0.95 -15.38
CA ALA A 253 14.40 -0.66 -13.96
C ALA A 253 13.04 -0.08 -13.55
N PHE A 254 12.43 -0.66 -12.51
CA PHE A 254 11.14 -0.27 -11.97
C PHE A 254 11.27 0.20 -10.52
N GLU A 255 10.67 1.34 -10.22
CA GLU A 255 10.56 1.83 -8.85
C GLU A 255 9.39 1.16 -8.13
N VAL A 256 9.69 0.54 -6.99
CA VAL A 256 8.71 -0.05 -6.08
C VAL A 256 8.73 0.73 -4.78
N PHE A 257 7.55 1.12 -4.31
CA PHE A 257 7.38 1.75 -3.01
C PHE A 257 6.69 0.76 -2.08
N TYR A 258 7.36 0.33 -1.01
CA TYR A 258 6.78 -0.61 -0.06
C TYR A 258 7.20 -0.34 1.38
N ARG A 259 6.43 -0.84 2.34
CA ARG A 259 6.73 -0.77 3.76
C ARG A 259 7.36 -2.07 4.24
N ASP A 260 8.21 -2.00 5.26
CA ASP A 260 8.70 -3.19 5.95
C ASP A 260 7.51 -3.98 6.52
N ILE A 261 7.38 -5.22 6.07
CA ILE A 261 6.27 -6.10 6.41
C ILE A 261 6.22 -6.46 7.90
N ILE A 262 7.37 -6.62 8.55
CA ILE A 262 7.44 -6.97 9.97
C ILE A 262 7.09 -5.75 10.82
N ALA A 263 7.52 -4.56 10.41
CA ALA A 263 7.09 -3.32 11.03
C ALA A 263 5.57 -3.12 10.88
N CYS A 264 5.00 -3.45 9.71
CA CYS A 264 3.56 -3.46 9.48
C CYS A 264 2.83 -4.43 10.43
N VAL A 265 3.37 -5.63 10.62
CA VAL A 265 2.83 -6.61 11.56
C VAL A 265 2.90 -6.11 12.99
N ARG A 266 4.04 -5.57 13.44
CA ARG A 266 4.19 -4.97 14.78
C ARG A 266 3.20 -3.85 15.02
N ALA A 267 2.92 -3.05 13.99
CA ALA A 267 1.95 -1.97 14.06
C ALA A 267 0.54 -2.49 14.33
N LEU A 268 0.08 -3.50 13.59
CA LEU A 268 -1.25 -4.07 13.84
C LEU A 268 -1.32 -4.87 15.14
N TYR A 269 -0.28 -5.63 15.46
CA TYR A 269 -0.27 -6.51 16.63
C TYR A 269 -0.11 -5.72 17.96
N GLY A 270 0.67 -4.65 17.94
CA GLY A 270 0.98 -3.81 19.10
C GLY A 270 -0.03 -2.71 19.38
N ASP A 271 -1.08 -2.58 18.56
CA ASP A 271 -2.10 -1.53 18.70
C ASP A 271 -2.96 -1.78 19.96
N PRO A 272 -3.00 -0.82 20.92
CA PRO A 272 -3.83 -0.95 22.11
C PRO A 272 -5.31 -1.12 21.81
N GLU A 273 -5.82 -0.55 20.71
CA GLU A 273 -7.23 -0.70 20.30
C GLU A 273 -7.57 -2.18 20.05
N PHE A 274 -6.58 -2.98 19.64
CA PHE A 274 -6.79 -4.38 19.27
C PHE A 274 -6.44 -5.37 20.37
N SER A 275 -5.74 -4.94 21.43
CA SER A 275 -5.25 -5.82 22.49
C SER A 275 -6.30 -6.78 23.08
N GLY A 276 -7.52 -6.30 23.33
CA GLY A 276 -8.61 -7.10 23.88
C GLY A 276 -9.39 -7.96 22.87
N ILE A 277 -9.06 -7.90 21.59
CA ILE A 277 -9.77 -8.62 20.52
C ILE A 277 -8.89 -9.55 19.69
N LEU A 278 -7.56 -9.50 19.87
CA LEU A 278 -6.64 -10.37 19.17
C LEU A 278 -6.85 -11.83 19.57
N VAL A 279 -6.94 -12.70 18.58
CA VAL A 279 -6.98 -14.14 18.76
C VAL A 279 -5.56 -14.70 18.63
N PHE A 280 -5.12 -15.47 19.63
CA PHE A 280 -3.76 -16.01 19.70
C PHE A 280 -3.65 -17.51 19.39
N THR A 281 -4.75 -18.25 19.54
CA THR A 281 -4.78 -19.71 19.36
C THR A 281 -5.93 -20.13 18.45
N PRO A 282 -5.75 -21.20 17.65
CA PRO A 282 -6.84 -21.74 16.85
C PRO A 282 -7.82 -22.51 17.74
N GLU A 283 -9.02 -22.72 17.21
CA GLU A 283 -10.05 -23.49 17.88
C GLU A 283 -10.93 -24.25 16.88
N ARG A 284 -11.70 -25.18 17.42
CA ARG A 284 -12.54 -26.08 16.66
C ARG A 284 -14.00 -25.85 17.02
N HIS A 285 -14.85 -25.56 16.04
CA HIS A 285 -16.28 -25.31 16.25
C HIS A 285 -17.11 -26.38 15.57
N TYR A 286 -18.13 -26.87 16.26
CA TYR A 286 -19.06 -27.88 15.77
C TYR A 286 -20.51 -27.47 16.04
N ALA A 287 -21.42 -27.92 15.19
CA ALA A 287 -22.85 -27.65 15.36
C ALA A 287 -23.51 -28.55 16.43
N ASP A 288 -22.84 -29.65 16.78
CA ASP A 288 -23.34 -30.71 17.64
C ASP A 288 -22.30 -31.14 18.70
N VAL A 289 -22.78 -31.73 19.80
CA VAL A 289 -21.95 -32.21 20.93
C VAL A 289 -21.00 -33.30 20.47
N ASP A 290 -21.46 -34.15 19.55
CA ASP A 290 -20.75 -35.32 19.05
C ASP A 290 -19.63 -34.95 18.04
N GLN A 291 -19.47 -33.64 17.74
CA GLN A 291 -18.44 -33.09 16.87
C GLN A 291 -18.47 -33.63 15.43
N THR A 292 -19.65 -33.97 14.94
CA THR A 292 -19.85 -34.55 13.60
C THR A 292 -19.91 -33.50 12.50
N VAL A 293 -20.48 -32.32 12.79
CA VAL A 293 -20.68 -31.25 11.80
C VAL A 293 -19.77 -30.08 12.11
N ARG A 294 -18.77 -29.89 11.26
CA ARG A 294 -17.76 -28.84 11.40
C ARG A 294 -18.27 -27.47 10.96
N VAL A 295 -18.02 -26.44 11.77
CA VAL A 295 -18.40 -25.05 11.47
C VAL A 295 -17.17 -24.14 11.39
N TYR A 296 -17.16 -23.24 10.41
CA TYR A 296 -16.08 -22.29 10.17
C TYR A 296 -16.62 -20.86 10.16
N PHE A 297 -16.04 -19.98 10.99
CA PHE A 297 -16.48 -18.59 11.10
C PHE A 297 -15.39 -17.59 10.73
N ASP A 298 -14.18 -17.81 11.24
CA ASP A 298 -13.03 -16.92 11.08
C ASP A 298 -11.77 -17.75 10.89
N MET A 299 -10.65 -17.10 10.64
CA MET A 299 -9.43 -17.81 10.28
C MET A 299 -8.94 -18.75 11.38
N HIS A 300 -9.11 -18.39 12.66
CA HIS A 300 -8.70 -19.23 13.80
C HIS A 300 -9.55 -20.50 13.97
N THR A 301 -10.73 -20.54 13.35
CA THR A 301 -11.56 -21.76 13.26
C THR A 301 -11.21 -22.64 12.05
N GLY A 302 -10.41 -22.09 11.13
CA GLY A 302 -10.01 -22.72 9.88
C GLY A 302 -9.06 -23.90 10.10
N ARG A 303 -9.13 -24.88 9.19
CA ARG A 303 -8.25 -26.04 9.18
C ARG A 303 -6.77 -25.63 9.11
N TRP A 304 -6.46 -24.68 8.24
CA TRP A 304 -5.10 -24.17 8.03
C TRP A 304 -4.42 -23.75 9.34
N TRP A 305 -5.06 -22.87 10.14
CA TRP A 305 -4.42 -22.38 11.37
C TRP A 305 -4.19 -23.54 12.34
N TRP A 306 -5.18 -24.42 12.51
CA TRP A 306 -5.04 -25.59 13.38
C TRP A 306 -3.84 -26.47 12.99
N GLU A 307 -3.75 -26.87 11.72
CA GLU A 307 -2.68 -27.72 11.21
C GLU A 307 -1.31 -27.04 11.28
N THR A 308 -1.24 -25.75 10.96
CA THR A 308 0.00 -24.97 11.09
C THR A 308 0.42 -24.86 12.56
N GLN A 309 -0.51 -24.67 13.49
CA GLN A 309 -0.21 -24.64 14.92
C GLN A 309 0.30 -25.99 15.40
N GLU A 310 -0.31 -27.11 15.00
CA GLU A 310 0.19 -28.46 15.34
C GLU A 310 1.61 -28.70 14.86
N LYS A 311 1.96 -28.24 13.65
CA LYS A 311 3.32 -28.36 13.12
C LYS A 311 4.30 -27.50 13.92
N LEU A 312 3.96 -26.25 14.18
CA LEU A 312 4.83 -25.34 14.93
C LEU A 312 5.00 -25.77 16.38
N GLU A 313 3.96 -26.22 17.08
CA GLU A 313 4.08 -26.64 18.49
C GLU A 313 4.96 -27.88 18.66
N LYS A 314 5.04 -28.76 17.64
CA LYS A 314 5.96 -29.92 17.66
C LYS A 314 7.42 -29.49 17.68
N GLU A 315 7.77 -28.46 16.93
CA GLU A 315 9.16 -27.99 16.79
C GLU A 315 9.49 -26.88 17.80
N LYS A 316 8.53 -26.02 18.09
CA LYS A 316 8.67 -24.75 18.82
C LYS A 316 7.47 -24.52 19.74
N PRO A 317 7.39 -25.24 20.88
CA PRO A 317 6.27 -25.10 21.81
C PRO A 317 6.15 -23.67 22.34
N GLY A 318 4.94 -23.12 22.40
CA GLY A 318 4.73 -21.72 22.80
C GLY A 318 4.50 -20.75 21.65
N ALA A 319 4.23 -21.23 20.44
CA ALA A 319 4.16 -20.39 19.25
C ALA A 319 2.83 -19.63 19.17
N THR A 320 2.89 -18.36 18.75
CA THR A 320 1.71 -17.57 18.36
C THR A 320 1.75 -17.33 16.86
N ILE A 321 0.84 -17.94 16.10
CA ILE A 321 0.79 -17.67 14.65
C ILE A 321 0.20 -16.27 14.42
N ILE A 322 0.83 -15.51 13.53
CA ILE A 322 0.30 -14.26 12.98
C ILE A 322 0.00 -14.47 11.50
N PRO A 323 -1.22 -14.88 11.14
CA PRO A 323 -1.51 -15.15 9.74
C PRO A 323 -1.51 -13.83 8.96
N ILE A 324 -0.73 -13.76 7.89
CA ILE A 324 -0.65 -12.59 7.03
C ILE A 324 -1.65 -12.73 5.89
N ILE A 325 -2.53 -11.74 5.78
CA ILE A 325 -3.53 -11.62 4.74
C ILE A 325 -3.14 -10.48 3.83
N ILE A 326 -3.00 -10.76 2.54
CA ILE A 326 -2.71 -9.75 1.53
C ILE A 326 -3.91 -9.61 0.62
N SER A 327 -4.19 -8.40 0.19
CA SER A 327 -5.12 -8.14 -0.90
C SER A 327 -4.53 -7.12 -1.84
N SER A 328 -4.90 -7.19 -3.10
CA SER A 328 -4.57 -6.16 -4.07
C SER A 328 -5.76 -5.87 -4.96
N ASP A 329 -5.77 -4.65 -5.48
CA ASP A 329 -6.80 -4.20 -6.41
C ASP A 329 -6.11 -3.29 -7.43
N LYS A 330 -6.24 -3.59 -8.72
CA LYS A 330 -5.62 -2.77 -9.77
C LYS A 330 -6.45 -1.52 -9.98
N THR A 331 -6.09 -0.44 -9.29
CA THR A 331 -6.81 0.83 -9.36
C THR A 331 -6.20 1.80 -10.39
N GLN A 332 -7.04 2.45 -11.20
CA GLN A 332 -6.61 3.59 -12.02
C GLN A 332 -6.46 4.82 -11.11
N LEU A 333 -5.28 5.48 -11.11
CA LEU A 333 -5.03 6.63 -10.24
C LEU A 333 -5.52 7.95 -10.83
N THR A 334 -5.68 8.06 -12.15
CA THR A 334 -6.11 9.29 -12.80
C THR A 334 -7.06 9.02 -13.96
N VAL A 335 -8.10 9.84 -14.08
CA VAL A 335 -9.08 9.78 -15.18
C VAL A 335 -8.47 10.23 -16.52
N PHE A 336 -7.44 11.09 -16.47
CA PHE A 336 -6.78 11.69 -17.64
C PHE A 336 -5.29 11.32 -17.79
N GLY A 337 -4.80 10.24 -17.16
CA GLY A 337 -3.40 9.84 -17.26
C GLY A 337 -3.19 8.33 -17.27
N SER A 338 -2.17 7.88 -18.00
CA SER A 338 -1.77 6.48 -18.16
C SER A 338 -1.16 5.82 -16.90
N LYS A 339 -1.25 6.47 -15.73
CA LYS A 339 -0.62 6.02 -14.50
C LYS A 339 -1.60 5.16 -13.71
N THR A 340 -1.51 3.85 -13.89
CA THR A 340 -2.11 2.89 -12.97
C THR A 340 -1.18 2.71 -11.77
N ALA A 341 -1.72 2.46 -10.59
CA ALA A 341 -0.93 1.91 -9.49
C ALA A 341 -1.64 0.70 -8.94
N TYR A 342 -0.85 -0.25 -8.50
CA TYR A 342 -1.34 -1.51 -7.97
C TYR A 342 -1.09 -1.52 -6.46
N PRO A 343 -2.02 -0.96 -5.65
CA PRO A 343 -1.90 -1.00 -4.21
C PRO A 343 -2.00 -2.44 -3.69
N VAL A 344 -1.10 -2.77 -2.79
CA VAL A 344 -1.11 -4.01 -2.02
C VAL A 344 -1.45 -3.65 -0.59
N TYR A 345 -2.53 -4.20 -0.07
CA TYR A 345 -2.95 -4.04 1.32
C TYR A 345 -2.61 -5.30 2.13
N MET A 346 -2.37 -5.10 3.41
CA MET A 346 -2.05 -6.14 4.38
C MET A 346 -2.93 -6.01 5.62
N THR A 347 -3.33 -7.15 6.19
CA THR A 347 -3.83 -7.24 7.56
C THR A 347 -3.38 -8.55 8.21
N ILE A 348 -3.66 -8.70 9.51
CA ILE A 348 -3.35 -9.92 10.28
C ILE A 348 -4.63 -10.70 10.59
N GLY A 349 -4.49 -12.03 10.59
CA GLY A 349 -5.55 -12.98 10.87
C GLY A 349 -6.05 -13.04 12.30
N ASN A 350 -5.23 -12.55 13.23
CA ASN A 350 -5.56 -12.45 14.65
C ASN A 350 -6.71 -11.47 14.89
N LEU A 351 -6.98 -10.56 13.94
CA LEU A 351 -8.14 -9.68 13.98
C LEU A 351 -9.38 -10.41 13.43
N PRO A 352 -10.47 -10.49 14.21
CA PRO A 352 -11.72 -11.07 13.73
C PRO A 352 -12.21 -10.39 12.44
N LYS A 353 -12.84 -11.15 11.53
CA LYS A 353 -13.29 -10.66 10.23
C LYS A 353 -14.23 -9.46 10.33
N ASP A 354 -15.12 -9.43 11.32
CA ASP A 354 -16.08 -8.33 11.52
C ASP A 354 -15.38 -7.04 11.97
N ILE A 355 -14.22 -7.18 12.60
CA ILE A 355 -13.33 -6.06 12.86
C ILE A 355 -12.66 -5.69 11.55
N ARG A 356 -11.93 -6.61 10.87
CA ARG A 356 -11.22 -6.32 9.60
C ARG A 356 -12.08 -5.62 8.54
N ARG A 357 -13.38 -5.93 8.45
CA ARG A 357 -14.31 -5.39 7.43
C ARG A 357 -14.82 -3.97 7.67
N LYS A 358 -14.64 -3.36 8.86
CA LYS A 358 -15.11 -1.96 9.01
C LYS A 358 -14.04 -0.99 8.45
N PRO A 359 -14.41 0.12 7.76
CA PRO A 359 -13.41 1.01 7.16
C PRO A 359 -12.63 1.85 8.20
N ARG A 360 -13.34 2.40 9.20
CA ARG A 360 -12.88 3.51 10.06
C ARG A 360 -11.83 3.23 11.17
N ARG A 361 -11.16 2.08 11.20
CA ARG A 361 -10.25 1.72 12.33
C ARG A 361 -8.87 1.28 11.87
N ARG A 362 -8.44 1.71 10.67
CA ARG A 362 -7.07 1.50 10.17
C ARG A 362 -6.60 0.04 10.30
N ARG A 363 -7.46 -0.96 10.06
CA ARG A 363 -7.16 -2.39 10.30
C ARG A 363 -6.34 -3.06 9.20
N GLN A 364 -6.24 -2.37 8.07
CA GLN A 364 -5.42 -2.73 6.95
C GLN A 364 -4.33 -1.67 6.79
N ILE A 365 -3.15 -2.10 6.36
CA ILE A 365 -2.04 -1.24 5.99
C ILE A 365 -1.85 -1.35 4.49
N LEU A 366 -1.77 -0.22 3.80
CA LEU A 366 -1.23 -0.20 2.45
C LEU A 366 0.25 -0.58 2.50
N LEU A 367 0.58 -1.81 2.13
CA LEU A 367 1.90 -2.38 2.20
C LEU A 367 2.80 -1.88 1.06
N ALA A 368 2.28 -1.79 -0.16
CA ALA A 368 3.08 -1.40 -1.33
C ALA A 368 2.25 -0.75 -2.44
N TYR A 369 2.94 -0.02 -3.30
CA TYR A 369 2.50 0.29 -4.65
C TYR A 369 3.39 -0.48 -5.61
N LEU A 370 2.82 -1.44 -6.32
CA LEU A 370 3.58 -2.16 -7.35
C LEU A 370 3.63 -1.32 -8.64
N PRO A 371 4.76 -1.36 -9.34
CA PRO A 371 4.93 -0.68 -10.61
C PRO A 371 3.98 -1.27 -11.66
N SER A 372 3.43 -0.40 -12.49
CA SER A 372 2.78 -0.80 -13.73
C SER A 372 3.52 -0.17 -14.90
N SER A 373 3.89 -0.97 -15.89
CA SER A 373 4.48 -0.49 -17.13
C SER A 373 3.74 -1.07 -18.32
N ARG A 374 3.60 -0.25 -19.36
CA ARG A 374 3.09 -0.68 -20.67
C ARG A 374 4.09 -1.56 -21.41
N LEU A 375 5.38 -1.51 -21.03
CA LEU A 375 6.47 -2.28 -21.62
C LEU A 375 6.42 -2.23 -23.15
N ASP A 376 6.27 -1.02 -23.70
CA ASP A 376 6.00 -0.83 -25.14
C ASP A 376 7.15 -1.29 -26.03
N HIS A 377 8.36 -1.41 -25.47
CA HIS A 377 9.52 -1.98 -26.13
C HIS A 377 9.36 -3.49 -26.44
N ILE A 378 8.45 -4.20 -25.75
CA ILE A 378 8.15 -5.61 -26.01
C ILE A 378 6.99 -5.70 -26.99
N THR A 379 7.29 -6.08 -28.23
CA THR A 379 6.30 -6.19 -29.31
C THR A 379 5.37 -7.40 -29.16
N SER A 380 5.87 -8.51 -28.61
CA SER A 380 5.06 -9.71 -28.34
C SER A 380 4.17 -9.51 -27.11
N LYS A 381 2.85 -9.61 -27.31
CA LYS A 381 1.86 -9.54 -26.21
C LYS A 381 2.09 -10.62 -25.15
N ALA A 382 2.40 -11.84 -25.57
CA ALA A 382 2.68 -12.95 -24.66
C ALA A 382 3.93 -12.70 -23.81
N ALA A 383 5.02 -12.24 -24.45
CA ALA A 383 6.25 -11.89 -23.74
C ALA A 383 6.02 -10.71 -22.77
N ARG A 384 5.24 -9.70 -23.19
CA ARG A 384 4.90 -8.55 -22.35
C ARG A 384 4.17 -8.96 -21.08
N ARG A 385 3.15 -9.81 -21.20
CA ARG A 385 2.40 -10.33 -20.04
C ARG A 385 3.27 -11.16 -19.11
N ARG A 386 4.17 -11.99 -19.67
CA ARG A 386 5.14 -12.75 -18.88
C ARG A 386 6.06 -11.81 -18.08
N VAL A 387 6.57 -10.75 -18.69
CA VAL A 387 7.42 -9.77 -18.00
C VAL A 387 6.63 -9.02 -16.93
N GLN A 388 5.37 -8.64 -17.17
CA GLN A 388 4.52 -8.04 -16.14
C GLN A 388 4.28 -8.99 -14.96
N ALA A 389 4.03 -10.27 -15.23
CA ALA A 389 3.87 -11.27 -14.18
C ALA A 389 5.16 -11.49 -13.39
N ASN A 390 6.31 -11.60 -14.07
CA ASN A 390 7.61 -11.69 -13.45
C ASN A 390 7.94 -10.45 -12.60
N LEU A 391 7.56 -9.25 -13.05
CA LEU A 391 7.68 -8.02 -12.27
C LEU A 391 6.82 -8.08 -11.01
N PHE A 392 5.56 -8.47 -11.12
CA PHE A 392 4.67 -8.66 -9.97
C PHE A 392 5.27 -9.62 -8.94
N HIS A 393 5.66 -10.83 -9.37
CA HIS A 393 6.20 -11.87 -8.49
C HIS A 393 7.54 -11.48 -7.88
N THR A 394 8.40 -10.78 -8.63
CA THR A 394 9.66 -10.25 -8.11
C THR A 394 9.39 -9.23 -7.01
N CYS A 395 8.49 -8.27 -7.24
CA CYS A 395 8.11 -7.28 -6.23
C CYS A 395 7.55 -7.96 -4.97
N MET A 396 6.58 -8.87 -5.14
CA MET A 396 5.97 -9.58 -4.00
C MET A 396 6.98 -10.44 -3.25
N SER A 397 7.87 -11.15 -3.95
CA SER A 397 8.95 -11.92 -3.33
C SER A 397 9.87 -11.02 -2.49
N THR A 398 10.27 -9.85 -3.02
CA THR A 398 11.09 -8.87 -2.29
C THR A 398 10.37 -8.34 -1.04
N ILE A 399 9.10 -7.95 -1.16
CA ILE A 399 8.30 -7.37 -0.06
C ILE A 399 8.05 -8.41 1.04
N LEU A 400 7.74 -9.65 0.67
CA LEU A 400 7.36 -10.73 1.60
C LEU A 400 8.55 -11.54 2.13
N LYS A 401 9.75 -11.33 1.58
CA LYS A 401 10.98 -12.06 1.96
C LYS A 401 11.18 -12.20 3.48
N PRO A 402 10.97 -11.17 4.32
CA PRO A 402 11.16 -11.30 5.77
C PRO A 402 10.28 -12.36 6.43
N LEU A 403 9.10 -12.69 5.86
CA LEU A 403 8.20 -13.70 6.40
C LEU A 403 8.82 -15.10 6.38
N ARG A 404 9.73 -15.41 5.44
CA ARG A 404 10.36 -16.74 5.35
C ARG A 404 11.16 -17.05 6.61
N GLN A 405 11.96 -16.08 7.06
CA GLN A 405 12.76 -16.23 8.27
C GLN A 405 11.87 -16.25 9.51
N TYR A 406 11.06 -15.21 9.72
CA TYR A 406 10.31 -15.04 10.96
C TYR A 406 9.11 -15.99 11.09
N GLY A 407 8.56 -16.48 9.99
CA GLY A 407 7.55 -17.53 10.02
C GLY A 407 8.09 -18.84 10.60
N ILE A 408 9.36 -19.16 10.31
CA ILE A 408 10.03 -20.36 10.85
C ILE A 408 10.61 -20.08 12.23
N GLU A 409 11.47 -19.07 12.37
CA GLU A 409 12.21 -18.76 13.59
C GLU A 409 11.32 -18.27 14.72
N GLY A 410 10.29 -17.50 14.37
CA GLY A 410 9.52 -16.70 15.31
C GLY A 410 10.23 -15.40 15.65
N ILE A 411 9.48 -14.45 16.18
CA ILE A 411 9.97 -13.15 16.63
C ILE A 411 9.21 -12.70 17.87
N SER A 412 9.92 -12.22 18.89
CA SER A 412 9.28 -11.67 20.09
C SER A 412 8.54 -10.37 19.75
N MET A 413 7.24 -10.32 20.04
CA MET A 413 6.42 -9.12 19.85
C MET A 413 5.50 -8.88 21.04
N ALA A 414 5.44 -7.64 21.50
CA ALA A 414 4.48 -7.17 22.48
C ALA A 414 3.14 -6.82 21.81
N SER A 415 2.03 -7.36 22.33
CA SER A 415 0.69 -6.88 21.96
C SER A 415 0.39 -5.53 22.63
N GLY A 416 -0.72 -4.88 22.27
CA GLY A 416 -1.07 -3.56 22.82
C GLY A 416 -1.26 -3.51 24.35
N ASP A 417 -1.51 -4.65 25.00
CA ASP A 417 -1.53 -4.81 26.46
C ASP A 417 -0.12 -4.85 27.09
N GLY A 418 0.92 -5.03 26.28
CA GLY A 418 2.32 -5.16 26.65
C GLY A 418 2.78 -6.61 26.88
N VAL A 419 1.91 -7.60 26.64
CA VAL A 419 2.27 -9.01 26.79
C VAL A 419 3.13 -9.46 25.61
N VAL A 420 4.30 -10.03 25.89
CA VAL A 420 5.25 -10.48 24.86
C VAL A 420 5.00 -11.95 24.54
N ARG A 421 4.88 -12.27 23.24
CA ARG A 421 4.75 -13.65 22.74
C ARG A 421 5.77 -13.93 21.65
N ARG A 422 6.13 -15.21 21.46
CA ARG A 422 6.90 -15.64 20.28
C ARG A 422 5.96 -15.76 19.10
N CYS A 423 5.98 -14.75 18.24
CA CYS A 423 5.06 -14.62 17.13
C CYS A 423 5.68 -15.14 15.83
N HIS A 424 4.91 -15.90 15.06
CA HIS A 424 5.30 -16.49 13.78
C HIS A 424 4.43 -15.88 12.67
N PRO A 425 4.87 -14.78 12.03
CA PRO A 425 4.16 -14.21 10.89
C PRO A 425 4.27 -15.11 9.66
N ILE A 426 3.14 -15.66 9.22
CA ILE A 426 3.10 -16.66 8.14
C ILE A 426 2.12 -16.18 7.07
N PHE A 427 2.57 -16.16 5.82
CA PHE A 427 1.70 -15.87 4.68
C PHE A 427 0.58 -16.90 4.59
N ALA A 428 -0.66 -16.44 4.81
CA ALA A 428 -1.81 -17.31 5.00
C ALA A 428 -2.77 -17.26 3.80
N MET A 429 -3.01 -16.08 3.25
CA MET A 429 -3.94 -15.94 2.13
C MET A 429 -3.66 -14.70 1.28
N TYR A 430 -3.97 -14.84 -0.01
CA TYR A 430 -4.10 -13.75 -0.95
C TYR A 430 -5.58 -13.57 -1.31
N ILE A 431 -6.11 -12.36 -1.14
CA ILE A 431 -7.46 -12.00 -1.53
C ILE A 431 -7.34 -11.23 -2.84
N GLY A 432 -7.86 -11.83 -3.89
CA GLY A 432 -7.92 -11.24 -5.21
C GLY A 432 -9.20 -11.63 -5.90
N ASP A 433 -9.55 -10.83 -6.88
CA ASP A 433 -10.52 -11.08 -7.92
C ASP A 433 -9.95 -12.19 -8.86
N TYR A 434 -10.74 -12.75 -9.78
CA TYR A 434 -10.33 -13.89 -10.62
C TYR A 434 -9.03 -13.62 -11.42
N PRO A 435 -8.86 -12.50 -12.15
CA PRO A 435 -7.62 -12.18 -12.84
C PRO A 435 -6.42 -12.07 -11.89
N GLU A 436 -6.60 -11.51 -10.70
CA GLU A 436 -5.56 -11.40 -9.67
C GLU A 436 -5.21 -12.77 -9.10
N GLN A 437 -6.20 -13.62 -8.85
CA GLN A 437 -5.96 -15.01 -8.43
C GLN A 437 -5.13 -15.74 -9.47
N LEU A 438 -5.47 -15.61 -10.77
CA LEU A 438 -4.70 -16.21 -11.86
C LEU A 438 -3.26 -15.68 -11.90
N LEU A 439 -3.05 -14.38 -11.74
CA LEU A 439 -1.72 -13.77 -11.69
C LEU A 439 -0.89 -14.35 -10.53
N VAL A 440 -1.47 -14.43 -9.34
CA VAL A 440 -0.80 -14.90 -8.12
C VAL A 440 -0.52 -16.40 -8.17
N THR A 441 -1.42 -17.21 -8.71
CA THR A 441 -1.24 -18.67 -8.81
C THR A 441 -0.57 -19.10 -10.11
N CYS A 442 -0.06 -18.15 -10.89
CA CYS A 442 0.55 -18.39 -12.20
C CYS A 442 -0.34 -19.24 -13.15
N CYS A 443 -1.66 -19.04 -13.08
CA CYS A 443 -2.65 -19.82 -13.83
C CYS A 443 -3.14 -19.08 -15.08
N LYS A 444 -3.64 -19.84 -16.06
CA LYS A 444 -4.17 -19.31 -17.31
C LYS A 444 -5.64 -18.91 -17.17
N THR A 445 -6.07 -17.93 -17.98
CA THR A 445 -7.48 -17.58 -18.12
C THR A 445 -8.32 -18.79 -18.51
N GLY A 446 -9.50 -18.92 -17.91
CA GLY A 446 -10.38 -20.07 -18.13
C GLY A 446 -9.91 -21.34 -17.42
N THR A 447 -8.98 -21.25 -16.46
CA THR A 447 -8.64 -22.35 -15.55
C THR A 447 -9.05 -22.03 -14.11
N CYS A 448 -9.18 -23.05 -13.27
CA CYS A 448 -9.41 -22.83 -11.84
C CYS A 448 -8.07 -22.54 -11.14
N PRO A 449 -7.92 -21.42 -10.42
CA PRO A 449 -6.69 -21.11 -9.67
C PRO A 449 -6.51 -22.01 -8.43
N LYS A 450 -7.53 -22.79 -8.05
CA LYS A 450 -7.53 -23.61 -6.84
C LYS A 450 -7.28 -25.08 -7.09
N CYS A 451 -7.77 -25.65 -8.20
CA CYS A 451 -7.68 -27.08 -8.47
C CYS A 451 -7.42 -27.36 -9.96
N ASN A 452 -7.09 -28.61 -10.27
CA ASN A 452 -6.73 -29.07 -11.61
C ASN A 452 -7.95 -29.46 -12.48
N VAL A 453 -9.14 -28.90 -12.21
CA VAL A 453 -10.33 -29.17 -13.05
C VAL A 453 -10.06 -28.74 -14.50
N PRO A 454 -10.35 -29.60 -15.49
CA PRO A 454 -10.24 -29.25 -16.90
C PRO A 454 -11.14 -28.06 -17.24
N ARG A 455 -10.66 -27.16 -18.12
CA ARG A 455 -11.42 -25.97 -18.57
C ARG A 455 -12.82 -26.31 -19.06
N ALA A 456 -12.97 -27.41 -19.80
CA ALA A 456 -14.26 -27.86 -20.33
C ALA A 456 -15.27 -28.27 -19.23
N GLU A 457 -14.80 -28.59 -18.02
CA GLU A 457 -15.62 -29.05 -16.90
C GLU A 457 -15.91 -27.96 -15.86
N LEU A 458 -15.36 -26.75 -16.03
CA LEU A 458 -15.64 -25.63 -15.13
C LEU A 458 -17.15 -25.36 -15.07
N GLY A 459 -17.68 -25.30 -13.85
CA GLY A 459 -19.11 -25.08 -13.60
C GLY A 459 -20.03 -26.29 -13.82
N ARG A 460 -19.51 -27.45 -14.25
CA ARG A 460 -20.33 -28.66 -14.45
C ARG A 460 -20.69 -29.39 -13.16
N SER A 461 -19.89 -29.25 -12.11
CA SER A 461 -20.09 -29.91 -10.83
C SER A 461 -19.80 -28.95 -9.67
N THR A 462 -20.54 -29.11 -8.59
CA THR A 462 -20.34 -28.40 -7.31
C THR A 462 -19.59 -29.26 -6.30
N GLU A 463 -19.03 -30.40 -6.70
CA GLU A 463 -18.27 -31.27 -5.81
C GLU A 463 -17.05 -30.54 -5.24
N PRO A 464 -16.98 -30.38 -3.90
CA PRO A 464 -15.90 -29.62 -3.27
C PRO A 464 -14.61 -30.43 -3.10
N ASP A 465 -14.70 -31.77 -3.18
CA ASP A 465 -13.57 -32.69 -3.01
C ASP A 465 -12.77 -32.82 -4.31
N ARG A 466 -11.97 -31.78 -4.59
CA ARG A 466 -10.90 -31.86 -5.59
C ARG A 466 -9.57 -31.52 -4.92
N PRO A 467 -8.48 -32.22 -5.28
CA PRO A 467 -7.16 -31.85 -4.81
C PRO A 467 -6.86 -30.41 -5.22
N LEU A 468 -6.34 -29.64 -4.28
CA LEU A 468 -5.86 -28.29 -4.55
C LEU A 468 -4.62 -28.37 -5.46
N ARG A 469 -4.35 -27.30 -6.20
CA ARG A 469 -3.09 -27.12 -6.91
C ARG A 469 -1.95 -27.04 -5.87
N ASP A 470 -0.86 -27.72 -6.17
CA ASP A 470 0.39 -27.68 -5.38
C ASP A 470 1.12 -26.34 -5.56
#